data_AF-A0A376E7C1-F1
#
_entry.id   AF-A0A376E7C1-F1
#
_cell.length_a   1.000
_cell.length_b   1.000
_cell.length_c   1.000
_cell.angle_alpha   90.00
_cell.angle_beta   90.00
_cell.angle_gamma   90.00
#
_symmetry.space_group_name_H-M   'P 1'
#
loop_
_entity.id
_entity.type
_entity.pdbx_description
1 polymer ?
#
loop_
_entity_poly.entity_id
_entity_poly.type
_entity_poly.pdbx_seq_one_letter_code
_entity_poly.pdbx_strand_id
1 'polypeptide(L)'
;MQKKPFIIAGQGIILGKAEKEFIQFAEKSGIPVAWTVLGMSAIPTNHPQAVGMVGMHGNYGPNILTNECDVLIAVGMRFDDRVTGRLDQYAKQARIIHLDIDKAEINKNVKVEVPVLGNCKETLPLLTQLIAPRTTF
;
A
#
# COMPACT_ATOMS: atom_id res chain seq x y z
N MET A 1 -21.30 7.72 -3.49
CA MET A 1 -20.62 6.51 -2.98
C MET A 1 -19.44 6.96 -2.12
N GLN A 2 -19.17 6.27 -1.01
CA GLN A 2 -18.00 6.54 -0.18
C GLN A 2 -16.76 5.93 -0.86
N LYS A 3 -15.68 6.73 -1.01
CA LYS A 3 -14.42 6.22 -1.58
C LYS A 3 -13.73 5.27 -0.60
N LYS A 4 -13.13 4.20 -1.12
CA LYS A 4 -12.51 3.10 -0.35
C LYS A 4 -11.02 2.95 -0.69
N PRO A 5 -10.16 3.95 -0.38
CA PRO A 5 -8.72 3.79 -0.58
C PRO A 5 -8.13 2.76 0.39
N PHE A 6 -7.09 2.07 -0.04
CA PHE A 6 -6.39 1.07 0.76
C PHE A 6 -4.89 1.09 0.49
N ILE A 7 -4.06 0.98 1.55
CA ILE A 7 -2.60 0.96 1.45
C ILE A 7 -2.11 -0.46 1.72
N ILE A 8 -1.16 -0.93 0.91
CA ILE A 8 -0.37 -2.13 1.22
C ILE A 8 1.12 -1.75 1.31
N ALA A 9 1.70 -2.00 2.48
CA ALA A 9 3.10 -1.75 2.80
C ALA A 9 3.99 -2.95 2.42
N GLY A 10 5.06 -2.66 1.68
CA GLY A 10 6.10 -3.62 1.33
C GLY A 10 7.44 -3.34 2.01
N GLN A 11 8.40 -4.24 1.74
CA GLN A 11 9.74 -4.17 2.30
C GLN A 11 10.52 -2.91 1.90
N GLY A 12 10.21 -2.32 0.74
CA GLY A 12 10.87 -1.13 0.22
C GLY A 12 10.81 0.07 1.18
N ILE A 13 9.80 0.12 2.05
CA ILE A 13 9.73 1.12 3.13
C ILE A 13 10.90 0.93 4.11
N ILE A 14 11.13 -0.30 4.56
CA ILE A 14 12.18 -0.66 5.54
C ILE A 14 13.56 -0.51 4.89
N LEU A 15 13.73 -1.00 3.66
CA LEU A 15 15.00 -0.87 2.92
C LEU A 15 15.34 0.60 2.66
N GLY A 16 14.33 1.43 2.39
CA GLY A 16 14.47 2.87 2.24
C GLY A 16 14.65 3.64 3.55
N LYS A 17 14.54 2.99 4.72
CA LYS A 17 14.50 3.62 6.06
C LYS A 17 13.44 4.73 6.12
N ALA A 18 12.25 4.43 5.59
CA ALA A 18 11.16 5.36 5.34
C ALA A 18 9.96 5.17 6.28
N GLU A 19 10.12 4.42 7.38
CA GLU A 19 9.05 4.06 8.30
C GLU A 19 8.38 5.30 8.93
N LYS A 20 9.19 6.31 9.29
CA LYS A 20 8.67 7.57 9.86
C LYS A 20 7.81 8.32 8.84
N GLU A 21 8.30 8.44 7.61
CA GLU A 21 7.62 9.11 6.50
C GLU A 21 6.34 8.34 6.13
N PHE A 22 6.37 7.01 6.18
CA PHE A 22 5.22 6.14 5.94
C PHE A 22 4.14 6.28 7.01
N ILE A 23 4.52 6.30 8.30
CA ILE A 23 3.56 6.53 9.40
C ILE A 23 2.89 7.89 9.25
N GLN A 24 3.65 8.95 8.94
CA GLN A 24 3.08 10.29 8.71
C GLN A 24 2.10 10.33 7.54
N PHE A 25 2.42 9.64 6.44
CA PHE A 25 1.53 9.49 5.29
C PHE A 25 0.24 8.75 5.67
N ALA A 26 0.37 7.64 6.40
CA ALA A 26 -0.76 6.87 6.90
C ALA A 26 -1.64 7.77 7.80
N GLU A 27 -1.10 8.31 8.88
CA GLU A 27 -1.83 9.14 9.86
C GLU A 27 -2.57 10.31 9.20
N LYS A 28 -1.89 11.06 8.31
CA LYS A 28 -2.49 12.21 7.64
C LYS A 28 -3.62 11.81 6.70
N SER A 29 -3.46 10.69 5.99
CA SER A 29 -4.46 10.20 5.04
C SER A 29 -5.65 9.50 5.71
N GLY A 30 -5.47 8.95 6.93
CA GLY A 30 -6.49 8.16 7.61
C GLY A 30 -6.92 6.92 6.83
N ILE A 31 -6.08 6.40 5.94
CA ILE A 31 -6.37 5.24 5.09
C ILE A 31 -5.99 3.95 5.85
N PRO A 32 -6.80 2.87 5.77
CA PRO A 32 -6.41 1.57 6.31
C PRO A 32 -5.16 0.99 5.62
N VAL A 33 -4.26 0.41 6.42
CA VAL A 33 -2.94 -0.08 6.02
C VAL A 33 -2.82 -1.56 6.32
N ALA A 34 -2.59 -2.36 5.28
CA ALA A 34 -2.09 -3.72 5.42
C ALA A 34 -0.60 -3.80 5.05
N TRP A 35 0.00 -4.97 5.27
CA TRP A 35 1.39 -5.22 4.88
C TRP A 35 1.56 -6.59 4.22
N THR A 36 2.58 -6.68 3.37
CA THR A 36 3.13 -7.97 2.92
C THR A 36 3.92 -8.63 4.05
N VAL A 37 4.25 -9.92 3.91
CA VAL A 37 5.14 -10.62 4.87
C VAL A 37 6.42 -9.84 5.12
N LEU A 38 7.04 -9.30 4.06
CA LEU A 38 8.30 -8.55 4.16
C LEU A 38 8.11 -7.10 4.63
N GLY A 39 6.88 -6.59 4.62
CA GLY A 39 6.52 -5.25 5.10
C GLY A 39 6.07 -5.20 6.56
N MET A 40 6.10 -6.32 7.29
CA MET A 40 5.51 -6.47 8.64
C MET A 40 6.03 -5.49 9.70
N SER A 41 7.20 -4.88 9.48
CA SER A 41 7.77 -3.87 10.39
C SER A 41 7.62 -2.43 9.91
N ALA A 42 6.91 -2.19 8.80
CA ALA A 42 6.70 -0.84 8.27
C ALA A 42 5.74 0.01 9.12
N ILE A 43 4.86 -0.63 9.89
CA ILE A 43 3.88 0.02 10.78
C ILE A 43 3.70 -0.81 12.06
N PRO A 44 3.55 -0.19 13.26
CA PRO A 44 3.22 -0.93 14.47
C PRO A 44 1.90 -1.69 14.33
N THR A 45 1.85 -2.94 14.80
CA THR A 45 0.65 -3.79 14.67
C THR A 45 -0.55 -3.29 15.48
N ASN A 46 -0.32 -2.48 16.51
CA ASN A 46 -1.34 -1.81 17.31
C ASN A 46 -1.72 -0.41 16.80
N HIS A 47 -1.19 0.01 15.63
CA HIS A 47 -1.53 1.30 15.06
C HIS A 47 -3.01 1.35 14.66
N PRO A 48 -3.74 2.47 14.86
CA PRO A 48 -5.18 2.55 14.57
C PRO A 48 -5.58 2.20 13.13
N GLN A 49 -4.64 2.32 12.19
CA GLN A 49 -4.85 2.06 10.77
C GLN A 49 -4.31 0.70 10.32
N ALA A 50 -3.59 -0.01 11.17
CA ALA A 50 -3.05 -1.34 10.87
C ALA A 50 -4.19 -2.37 10.83
N VAL A 51 -4.39 -3.02 9.68
CA VAL A 51 -5.46 -4.02 9.50
C VAL A 51 -4.96 -5.46 9.35
N GLY A 52 -3.65 -5.68 9.31
CA GLY A 52 -3.03 -7.01 9.25
C GLY A 52 -2.25 -7.30 7.96
N MET A 53 -1.84 -8.56 7.82
CA MET A 53 -1.06 -9.04 6.69
C MET A 53 -1.96 -9.46 5.52
N VAL A 54 -1.62 -9.10 4.28
CA VAL A 54 -2.29 -9.60 3.06
C VAL A 54 -1.66 -10.91 2.54
N GLY A 55 -2.39 -11.62 1.70
CA GLY A 55 -1.89 -12.74 0.90
C GLY A 55 -2.43 -14.11 1.33
N MET A 56 -1.84 -15.16 0.78
CA MET A 56 -2.25 -16.56 0.88
C MET A 56 -2.37 -17.08 2.33
N HIS A 57 -1.51 -16.57 3.22
CA HIS A 57 -1.53 -16.85 4.66
C HIS A 57 -1.77 -15.58 5.49
N GLY A 58 -2.31 -14.54 4.86
CA GLY A 58 -2.66 -13.27 5.49
C GLY A 58 -3.93 -13.37 6.32
N ASN A 59 -4.24 -12.27 7.01
CA ASN A 59 -5.50 -12.10 7.70
C ASN A 59 -6.66 -11.99 6.69
N TYR A 60 -7.85 -12.45 7.10
CA TYR A 60 -9.04 -12.40 6.26
C TYR A 60 -9.45 -10.96 5.88
N GLY A 61 -9.41 -10.04 6.85
CA GLY A 61 -9.83 -8.63 6.68
C GLY A 61 -9.07 -7.87 5.57
N PRO A 62 -7.73 -7.82 5.59
CA PRO A 62 -6.93 -7.20 4.53
C PRO A 62 -7.22 -7.72 3.12
N ASN A 63 -7.48 -9.03 2.97
CA ASN A 63 -7.82 -9.61 1.67
C ASN A 63 -9.22 -9.15 1.20
N ILE A 64 -10.21 -9.03 2.11
CA ILE A 64 -11.50 -8.39 1.77
C ILE A 64 -11.28 -6.93 1.35
N LEU A 65 -10.54 -6.16 2.14
CA LEU A 65 -10.29 -4.74 1.85
C LEU A 65 -9.58 -4.56 0.50
N THR A 66 -8.67 -5.46 0.13
CA THR A 66 -8.04 -5.48 -1.21
C THR A 66 -9.08 -5.67 -2.33
N ASN A 67 -10.04 -6.57 -2.14
CA ASN A 67 -11.09 -6.85 -3.11
C ASN A 67 -12.20 -5.77 -3.16
N GLU A 68 -12.36 -4.99 -2.10
CA GLU A 68 -13.37 -3.93 -2.01
C GLU A 68 -12.86 -2.53 -2.32
N CYS A 69 -11.54 -2.32 -2.30
CA CYS A 69 -10.97 -0.99 -2.51
C CYS A 69 -11.20 -0.48 -3.93
N ASP A 70 -11.37 0.83 -4.08
CA ASP A 70 -11.47 1.52 -5.37
C ASP A 70 -10.14 2.16 -5.79
N VAL A 71 -9.22 2.34 -4.84
CA VAL A 71 -7.83 2.76 -5.04
C VAL A 71 -6.92 1.91 -4.17
N LEU A 72 -5.95 1.24 -4.78
CA LEU A 72 -4.91 0.48 -4.09
C LEU A 72 -3.58 1.21 -4.19
N ILE A 73 -3.00 1.57 -3.04
CA ILE A 73 -1.71 2.25 -2.94
C ILE A 73 -0.66 1.24 -2.47
N ALA A 74 0.08 0.68 -3.41
CA ALA A 74 1.16 -0.25 -3.17
C ALA A 74 2.46 0.53 -2.88
N VAL A 75 2.96 0.47 -1.64
CA VAL A 75 4.12 1.25 -1.20
C VAL A 75 5.32 0.35 -0.96
N GLY A 76 6.31 0.40 -1.86
CA GLY A 76 7.55 -0.37 -1.74
C GLY A 76 7.32 -1.89 -1.72
N MET A 77 6.24 -2.37 -2.33
CA MET A 77 5.94 -3.79 -2.46
C MET A 77 6.07 -4.26 -3.91
N ARG A 78 6.30 -5.56 -4.06
CA ARG A 78 6.16 -6.26 -5.33
C ARG A 78 4.85 -7.03 -5.31
N PHE A 79 4.21 -7.14 -6.47
CA PHE A 79 3.00 -7.95 -6.64
C PHE A 79 3.39 -9.42 -6.84
N ASP A 80 3.93 -10.06 -5.79
CA ASP A 80 4.30 -11.47 -5.81
C ASP A 80 3.07 -12.39 -5.72
N ASP A 81 3.22 -13.64 -6.16
CA ASP A 81 2.14 -14.61 -6.26
C ASP A 81 1.54 -15.00 -4.90
N ARG A 82 2.30 -14.91 -3.80
CA ARG A 82 1.79 -15.17 -2.45
C ARG A 82 0.90 -14.04 -1.95
N VAL A 83 1.03 -12.82 -2.48
CA VAL A 83 0.12 -11.71 -2.21
C VAL A 83 -1.05 -11.70 -3.19
N THR A 84 -0.78 -11.86 -4.49
CA THR A 84 -1.81 -11.67 -5.51
C THR A 84 -2.69 -12.90 -5.75
N GLY A 85 -2.16 -14.10 -5.52
CA GLY A 85 -2.78 -15.34 -5.98
C GLY A 85 -3.03 -15.27 -7.49
N ARG A 86 -4.30 -15.17 -7.88
CA ARG A 86 -4.74 -15.09 -9.28
C ARG A 86 -4.65 -13.67 -9.85
N LEU A 87 -3.62 -13.41 -10.66
CA LEU A 87 -3.39 -12.10 -11.32
C LEU A 87 -4.54 -11.64 -12.24
N ASP A 88 -5.31 -12.56 -12.79
CA ASP A 88 -6.47 -12.26 -13.63
C ASP A 88 -7.65 -11.70 -12.83
N GLN A 89 -7.67 -11.91 -11.51
CA GLN A 89 -8.71 -11.42 -10.60
C GLN A 89 -8.21 -10.34 -9.63
N TYR A 90 -6.90 -10.23 -9.45
CA TYR A 90 -6.32 -9.34 -8.45
C TYR A 90 -6.64 -7.86 -8.73
N ALA A 91 -7.33 -7.22 -7.78
CA ALA A 91 -7.61 -5.78 -7.71
C ALA A 91 -8.15 -5.15 -9.01
N LYS A 92 -8.91 -5.90 -9.84
CA LYS A 92 -9.42 -5.42 -11.13
C LYS A 92 -10.42 -4.27 -11.02
N GLN A 93 -11.06 -4.14 -9.86
CA GLN A 93 -11.99 -3.06 -9.54
C GLN A 93 -11.29 -1.78 -9.08
N ALA A 94 -10.00 -1.84 -8.75
CA ALA A 94 -9.27 -0.73 -8.14
C ALA A 94 -8.33 -0.04 -9.13
N ARG A 95 -8.16 1.27 -8.94
CA ARG A 95 -7.09 2.04 -9.59
C ARG A 95 -5.81 1.89 -8.76
N ILE A 96 -4.72 1.49 -9.39
CA ILE A 96 -3.52 1.09 -8.67
C ILE A 96 -2.44 2.16 -8.78
N ILE A 97 -1.97 2.64 -7.64
CA ILE A 97 -0.80 3.51 -7.50
C ILE A 97 0.35 2.66 -6.95
N HIS A 98 1.50 2.66 -7.62
CA HIS A 98 2.63 1.81 -7.24
C HIS A 98 3.88 2.65 -7.05
N LEU A 99 4.31 2.76 -5.79
CA LEU A 99 5.57 3.38 -5.40
C LEU A 99 6.63 2.30 -5.36
N ASP A 100 7.62 2.39 -6.25
CA ASP A 100 8.76 1.48 -6.26
C ASP A 100 10.02 2.23 -6.73
N ILE A 101 11.17 1.85 -6.20
CA ILE A 101 12.46 2.39 -6.63
C ILE A 101 12.92 1.70 -7.92
N ASP A 102 12.52 0.45 -8.13
CA ASP A 102 12.92 -0.35 -9.27
C ASP A 102 11.90 -0.24 -10.41
N LYS A 103 12.32 0.42 -11.49
CA LYS A 103 11.52 0.56 -12.70
C LYS A 103 11.11 -0.78 -13.31
N ALA A 104 11.90 -1.84 -13.12
CA ALA A 104 11.59 -3.17 -13.64
C ALA A 104 10.40 -3.84 -12.95
N GLU A 105 10.03 -3.41 -11.74
CA GLU A 105 8.88 -3.95 -11.01
C GLU A 105 7.56 -3.26 -11.39
N ILE A 106 7.62 -2.05 -11.95
CA ILE A 106 6.45 -1.33 -12.45
C ILE A 106 5.85 -2.06 -13.66
N ASN A 107 4.53 -2.33 -13.62
CA ASN A 107 3.79 -3.04 -14.66
C ASN A 107 4.26 -4.49 -14.95
N LYS A 108 5.11 -5.07 -14.09
CA LYS A 108 5.65 -6.42 -14.30
C LYS A 108 4.59 -7.51 -14.19
N ASN A 109 3.90 -7.57 -13.05
CA ASN A 109 2.85 -8.57 -12.78
C ASN A 109 1.44 -7.96 -12.81
N VAL A 110 1.30 -6.72 -12.35
CA VAL A 110 0.04 -5.99 -12.27
C VAL A 110 0.21 -4.66 -13.01
N LYS A 111 -0.72 -4.35 -13.92
CA LYS A 111 -0.75 -3.05 -14.62
C LYS A 111 -1.21 -1.98 -13.64
N VAL A 112 -0.45 -0.89 -13.54
CA VAL A 112 -0.73 0.21 -12.60
C VAL A 112 -1.17 1.47 -13.36
N GLU A 113 -2.04 2.27 -12.74
CA GLU A 113 -2.53 3.52 -13.31
C GLU A 113 -1.51 4.65 -13.10
N VAL A 114 -0.92 4.72 -11.91
CA VAL A 114 0.06 5.76 -11.56
C VAL A 114 1.31 5.11 -10.97
N PRO A 115 2.41 5.02 -11.73
CA PRO A 115 3.71 4.64 -11.17
C PRO A 115 4.38 5.86 -10.52
N VAL A 116 4.95 5.67 -9.34
CA VAL A 116 5.75 6.67 -8.62
C VAL A 116 7.14 6.09 -8.42
N LEU A 117 8.07 6.46 -9.31
CA LEU A 117 9.44 5.97 -9.28
C LEU A 117 10.28 6.76 -8.26
N GLY A 118 10.92 6.05 -7.34
CA GLY A 118 11.88 6.64 -6.41
C GLY A 118 11.91 5.97 -5.05
N ASN A 119 12.82 6.42 -4.19
CA ASN A 119 12.90 5.94 -2.82
C ASN A 119 11.67 6.41 -2.02
N CYS A 120 11.00 5.49 -1.32
CA CYS A 120 9.87 5.81 -0.43
C CYS A 120 10.19 6.93 0.56
N LYS A 121 11.45 7.03 1.01
CA LYS A 121 11.92 8.08 1.94
C LYS A 121 11.77 9.49 1.35
N GLU A 122 11.82 9.62 0.04
CA GLU A 122 11.71 10.89 -0.68
C GLU A 122 10.31 11.11 -1.24
N THR A 123 9.68 10.05 -1.77
CA THR A 123 8.38 10.16 -2.46
C THR A 123 7.21 10.30 -1.49
N LEU A 124 7.23 9.61 -0.34
CA LEU A 124 6.15 9.71 0.65
C LEU A 124 5.98 11.12 1.22
N PRO A 125 7.04 11.87 1.62
CA PRO A 125 6.89 13.25 2.05
C PRO A 125 6.23 14.16 1.01
N LEU A 126 6.60 14.02 -0.27
CA LEU A 126 6.03 14.83 -1.36
C LEU A 126 4.52 14.55 -1.52
N LEU A 127 4.12 13.28 -1.50
CA LEU A 127 2.70 12.91 -1.52
C LEU A 127 1.96 13.39 -0.27
N THR A 128 2.57 13.22 0.91
CA THR A 128 1.99 13.63 2.20
C THR A 128 1.68 15.12 2.24
N GLN A 129 2.53 15.97 1.66
CA GLN A 129 2.28 17.42 1.59
C GLN A 129 1.01 17.77 0.81
N LEU A 130 0.69 17.00 -0.22
CA LEU A 130 -0.46 17.24 -1.11
C LEU A 130 -1.79 16.67 -0.55
N ILE A 131 -1.74 15.83 0.48
CA ILE A 131 -2.92 15.26 1.10
C ILE A 131 -3.57 16.28 2.04
N ALA A 132 -4.87 16.50 1.87
CA ALA A 132 -5.69 17.13 2.90
C ALA A 132 -5.96 16.13 4.03
N PRO A 133 -5.85 16.53 5.31
CA PRO A 133 -6.19 15.66 6.43
C PRO A 133 -7.58 15.07 6.26
N ARG A 134 -7.75 13.77 6.54
CA ARG A 134 -9.08 13.15 6.52
C ARG A 134 -9.91 13.73 7.67
N THR A 135 -10.85 14.60 7.34
CA THR A 135 -11.81 15.13 8.32
C THR A 135 -12.73 14.00 8.75
N THR A 136 -12.59 13.55 10.00
CA THR A 136 -13.54 12.66 10.64
C THR A 136 -14.83 13.46 10.84
N PHE A 137 -15.94 13.00 10.27
CA PHE A 137 -17.29 13.44 10.66
C PHE A 137 -17.80 12.52 11.77
#